data_AF-A0A7W9WF42-F1
#
_entry.id   AF-A0A7W9WF42-F1
#
_cell.length_a   1.000
_cell.length_b   1.000
_cell.length_c   1.000
_cell.angle_alpha   90.00
_cell.angle_beta   90.00
_cell.angle_gamma   90.00
#
_symmetry.space_group_name_H-M   'P 1'
#
loop_
_entity.id
_entity.type
_entity.pdbx_description
1 polymer ?
#
loop_
_entity_poly.entity_id
_entity_poly.type
_entity_poly.pdbx_seq_one_letter_code
_entity_poly.pdbx_strand_id
1 'polypeptide(L)'
;MRRVLTAVAALALPMSLAAAPAVASATDTVKPAQVADKSNRPAVLVAQGPDDVCDFTDSRPSLRLGSSGAAVQQAQCYLNQAIGAGLDEDGDFGRVTQSATRAFQQCAGIVVDGRIGAQTWSFLSFWANAPGAPFC
;
A
#
# COMPACT_ATOMS: atom_id res chain seq x y z
N MET A 1 69.98 21.71 7.26
CA MET A 1 70.50 22.38 6.04
C MET A 1 69.69 21.81 4.87
N ARG A 2 68.96 22.50 3.99
CA ARG A 2 68.92 23.88 3.48
C ARG A 2 67.47 24.24 3.12
N ARG A 3 67.13 25.53 3.24
CA ARG A 3 65.88 26.14 2.75
C ARG A 3 65.97 26.39 1.24
N VAL A 4 64.86 26.22 0.50
CA VAL A 4 64.64 26.95 -0.77
C VAL A 4 63.18 27.42 -0.80
N LEU A 5 63.04 28.71 -1.12
CA LEU A 5 61.83 29.52 -1.09
C LEU A 5 61.15 29.60 -2.47
N THR A 6 59.84 29.91 -2.43
CA THR A 6 59.07 30.79 -3.35
C THR A 6 58.90 30.43 -4.82
N ALA A 7 57.63 30.27 -5.24
CA ALA A 7 57.05 31.06 -6.32
C ALA A 7 55.54 31.21 -6.12
N VAL A 8 55.11 32.47 -6.09
CA VAL A 8 53.73 32.96 -5.98
C VAL A 8 53.10 32.94 -7.37
N ALA A 9 51.88 32.42 -7.48
CA ALA A 9 50.98 32.74 -8.59
C ALA A 9 49.56 32.91 -8.04
N ALA A 10 49.29 34.14 -7.60
CA ALA A 10 47.95 34.60 -7.28
C ALA A 10 47.17 34.79 -8.59
N LEU A 11 46.10 34.01 -8.77
CA LEU A 11 45.03 34.30 -9.72
C LEU A 11 43.76 34.50 -8.89
N ALA A 12 43.46 35.77 -8.66
CA ALA A 12 42.17 36.26 -8.19
C ALA A 12 41.14 36.18 -9.33
N LEU A 13 39.89 35.83 -9.01
CA LEU A 13 38.62 36.23 -9.68
C LEU A 13 37.43 35.44 -9.07
N PRO A 14 36.18 35.95 -9.09
CA PRO A 14 35.69 36.84 -8.05
C PRO A 14 34.52 36.28 -7.20
N MET A 15 34.36 36.97 -6.07
CA MET A 15 33.32 36.94 -5.04
C MET A 15 31.89 36.77 -5.59
N SER A 16 31.23 35.68 -5.21
CA SER A 16 29.82 35.45 -5.48
C SER A 16 28.96 36.48 -4.75
N LEU A 17 28.17 37.25 -5.52
CA LEU A 17 27.20 38.20 -5.01
C LEU A 17 25.87 37.49 -4.73
N ALA A 18 25.46 37.51 -3.46
CA ALA A 18 24.13 37.09 -3.02
C ALA A 18 23.07 38.12 -3.41
N ALA A 19 21.93 37.67 -3.94
CA ALA A 19 20.64 38.32 -3.80
C ALA A 19 19.52 37.34 -4.20
N ALA A 20 18.81 36.83 -3.19
CA ALA A 20 17.57 36.10 -3.35
C ALA A 20 16.39 37.08 -3.46
N PRO A 21 15.34 36.72 -4.22
CA PRO A 21 13.98 36.95 -3.77
C PRO A 21 13.36 35.60 -3.42
N ALA A 22 13.09 35.42 -2.13
CA ALA A 22 12.15 34.43 -1.64
C ALA A 22 10.74 34.83 -2.12
N VAL A 23 10.25 34.18 -3.17
CA VAL A 23 8.81 34.09 -3.41
C VAL A 23 8.36 32.73 -2.91
N ALA A 24 7.85 32.75 -1.68
CA ALA A 24 7.16 31.63 -1.08
C ALA A 24 5.83 31.42 -1.83
N SER A 25 5.83 30.53 -2.82
CA SER A 25 4.60 29.89 -3.25
C SER A 25 4.33 28.77 -2.26
N ALA A 26 3.58 29.10 -1.21
CA ALA A 26 2.93 28.12 -0.36
C ALA A 26 1.95 27.33 -1.23
N THR A 27 2.40 26.22 -1.80
CA THR A 27 1.48 25.18 -2.24
C THR A 27 0.96 24.53 -0.98
N ASP A 28 -0.28 24.91 -0.67
CA ASP A 28 -1.12 24.39 0.38
C ASP A 28 -0.97 22.86 0.43
N THR A 29 -0.28 22.39 1.46
CA THR A 29 -0.11 20.97 1.71
C THR A 29 -1.40 20.50 2.35
N VAL A 30 -2.44 20.31 1.53
CA VAL A 30 -3.61 19.56 1.95
C VAL A 30 -3.16 18.12 2.12
N LYS A 31 -2.74 17.80 3.35
CA LYS A 31 -2.77 16.43 3.87
C LYS A 31 -4.18 15.92 3.61
N PRO A 32 -4.38 14.77 2.95
CA PRO A 32 -5.65 14.07 3.04
C PRO A 32 -5.75 13.55 4.47
N ALA A 33 -6.19 14.43 5.37
CA ALA A 33 -6.92 14.00 6.54
C ALA A 33 -8.12 13.24 5.98
N GLN A 34 -8.11 11.95 6.28
CA GLN A 34 -9.21 11.02 6.21
C GLN A 34 -10.52 11.77 6.49
N VAL A 35 -11.31 12.03 5.45
CA VAL A 35 -12.73 12.32 5.62
C VAL A 35 -13.36 11.00 6.03
N ALA A 36 -13.50 10.82 7.34
CA ALA A 36 -14.50 9.94 7.88
C ALA A 36 -15.87 10.55 7.51
N ASP A 37 -16.40 10.19 6.35
CA ASP A 37 -17.82 10.38 6.04
C ASP A 37 -18.53 9.05 6.29
N LYS A 38 -18.83 8.84 7.57
CA LYS A 38 -19.90 7.96 8.00
C LYS A 38 -21.14 8.85 8.07
N SER A 39 -22.16 8.51 7.29
CA SER A 39 -23.53 9.08 7.34
C SER A 39 -23.85 10.26 6.41
N ASN A 40 -23.83 10.10 5.08
CA ASN A 40 -24.96 10.52 4.23
C ASN A 40 -24.86 10.05 2.78
N ARG A 41 -25.43 8.87 2.43
CA ARG A 41 -25.65 8.54 1.02
C ARG A 41 -27.16 8.45 0.76
N PRO A 42 -27.77 9.40 0.02
CA PRO A 42 -29.14 9.26 -0.42
C PRO A 42 -29.23 8.06 -1.36
N ALA A 43 -30.20 7.19 -1.09
CA ALA A 43 -30.48 6.03 -1.91
C ALA A 43 -30.80 6.47 -3.35
N VAL A 44 -30.29 5.68 -4.31
CA VAL A 44 -30.57 5.68 -5.75
C VAL A 44 -29.64 6.55 -6.60
N LEU A 45 -28.62 5.93 -7.20
CA LEU A 45 -28.36 5.82 -8.65
C LEU A 45 -27.29 4.70 -8.86
N VAL A 46 -27.66 3.64 -9.59
CA VAL A 46 -27.02 2.31 -9.62
C VAL A 46 -25.76 2.27 -10.50
N ALA A 47 -24.59 1.92 -9.92
CA ALA A 47 -23.37 1.54 -10.66
C ALA A 47 -22.26 0.90 -9.79
N GLN A 48 -22.53 -0.19 -9.04
CA GLN A 48 -21.47 -1.10 -8.54
C GLN A 48 -22.05 -2.53 -8.49
N GLY A 49 -21.26 -3.52 -8.89
CA GLY A 49 -21.59 -4.94 -8.66
C GLY A 49 -21.69 -5.24 -7.16
N PRO A 50 -22.33 -6.36 -6.78
CA PRO A 50 -22.94 -6.59 -5.48
C PRO A 50 -21.92 -6.48 -4.35
N ASP A 51 -22.30 -5.74 -3.31
CA ASP A 51 -21.92 -5.91 -1.90
C ASP A 51 -20.66 -6.77 -1.71
N ASP A 52 -19.48 -6.15 -1.87
CA ASP A 52 -18.22 -6.82 -1.55
C ASP A 52 -18.35 -7.37 -0.12
N VAL A 53 -18.18 -8.69 0.05
CA VAL A 53 -18.42 -9.38 1.33
C VAL A 53 -17.54 -8.81 2.46
N CYS A 54 -16.49 -8.08 2.10
CA CYS A 54 -15.61 -7.33 2.96
C CYS A 54 -15.57 -5.86 2.51
N ASP A 55 -15.78 -4.90 3.42
CA ASP A 55 -15.83 -3.46 3.13
C ASP A 55 -14.86 -2.66 4.01
N PHE A 56 -13.56 -3.00 3.94
CA PHE A 56 -12.51 -2.24 4.63
C PHE A 56 -11.90 -1.16 3.73
N THR A 57 -11.71 -1.46 2.44
CA THR A 57 -11.20 -0.52 1.44
C THR A 57 -11.33 -1.09 0.03
N ASP A 58 -11.34 -0.23 -0.99
CA ASP A 58 -11.18 -0.60 -2.40
C ASP A 58 -9.70 -0.65 -2.85
N SER A 59 -8.75 -0.22 -2.01
CA SER A 59 -7.33 -0.26 -2.35
C SER A 59 -6.81 -1.70 -2.41
N ARG A 60 -6.03 -2.02 -3.44
CA ARG A 60 -5.43 -3.36 -3.66
C ARG A 60 -3.91 -3.27 -3.88
N PRO A 61 -3.14 -2.72 -2.92
CA PRO A 61 -1.68 -2.58 -3.06
C PRO A 61 -0.98 -3.94 -2.92
N SER A 62 0.32 -4.00 -3.21
CA SER A 62 1.12 -5.19 -2.90
C SER A 62 1.31 -5.33 -1.39
N LEU A 63 0.78 -6.41 -0.81
CA LEU A 63 0.93 -6.74 0.61
C LEU A 63 1.93 -7.87 0.82
N ARG A 64 2.67 -7.78 1.93
CA ARG A 64 3.68 -8.75 2.35
C ARG A 64 3.86 -8.70 3.86
N LEU A 65 4.66 -9.62 4.40
CA LEU A 65 5.02 -9.62 5.83
C LEU A 65 5.46 -8.22 6.29
N GLY A 66 4.79 -7.71 7.33
CA GLY A 66 5.01 -6.37 7.90
C GLY A 66 4.20 -5.24 7.26
N SER A 67 3.43 -5.50 6.21
CA SER A 67 2.37 -4.57 5.76
C SER A 67 1.29 -4.44 6.85
N SER A 68 0.64 -3.28 6.92
CA SER A 68 -0.49 -3.07 7.82
C SER A 68 -1.54 -2.10 7.26
N GLY A 69 -2.73 -2.06 7.90
CA GLY A 69 -3.83 -1.15 7.62
C GLY A 69 -5.03 -1.80 6.91
N ALA A 70 -5.99 -0.97 6.46
CA ALA A 70 -7.27 -1.42 5.91
C ALA A 70 -7.15 -2.40 4.73
N ALA A 71 -6.13 -2.25 3.89
CA ALA A 71 -5.88 -3.20 2.80
C ALA A 71 -5.52 -4.61 3.33
N VAL A 72 -4.83 -4.71 4.47
CA VAL A 72 -4.55 -6.01 5.09
C VAL A 72 -5.81 -6.60 5.70
N GLN A 73 -6.66 -5.79 6.33
CA GLN A 73 -7.97 -6.24 6.84
C GLN A 73 -8.84 -6.81 5.72
N GLN A 74 -8.90 -6.10 4.58
CA GLN A 74 -9.59 -6.58 3.39
C GLN A 74 -9.05 -7.94 2.93
N ALA A 75 -7.73 -8.11 2.90
CA ALA A 75 -7.11 -9.37 2.52
C ALA A 75 -7.41 -10.50 3.52
N GLN A 76 -7.37 -10.22 4.82
CA GLN A 76 -7.67 -11.19 5.88
C GLN A 76 -9.13 -11.66 5.77
N CYS A 77 -10.06 -10.74 5.60
CA CYS A 77 -11.46 -11.05 5.39
C CYS A 77 -11.67 -11.89 4.11
N TYR A 78 -11.05 -11.53 2.99
CA TYR A 78 -11.11 -12.38 1.78
C TYR A 78 -10.51 -13.76 1.98
N LEU A 79 -9.40 -13.91 2.71
CA LEU A 79 -8.82 -15.21 3.02
C LEU A 79 -9.79 -16.04 3.90
N ASN A 80 -10.49 -15.41 4.84
CA ASN A 80 -11.53 -16.06 5.63
C ASN A 80 -12.69 -16.53 4.77
N GLN A 81 -13.18 -15.69 3.85
CA GLN A 81 -14.30 -16.04 2.98
C GLN A 81 -13.92 -17.07 1.91
N ALA A 82 -12.73 -16.97 1.33
CA ALA A 82 -12.30 -17.82 0.23
C ALA A 82 -11.89 -19.24 0.66
N ILE A 83 -11.23 -19.38 1.82
CA ILE A 83 -10.66 -20.67 2.27
C ILE A 83 -10.90 -20.99 3.75
N GLY A 84 -11.73 -20.22 4.45
CA GLY A 84 -11.99 -20.46 5.88
C GLY A 84 -10.74 -20.31 6.76
N ALA A 85 -9.85 -19.37 6.43
CA ALA A 85 -8.53 -19.26 7.05
C ALA A 85 -8.53 -19.03 8.58
N GLY A 86 -9.64 -18.53 9.15
CA GLY A 86 -9.78 -18.30 10.59
C GLY A 86 -8.84 -17.22 11.14
N LEU A 87 -8.54 -16.20 10.33
CA LEU A 87 -7.71 -15.06 10.70
C LEU A 87 -8.50 -14.01 11.46
N ASP A 88 -7.84 -13.35 12.40
CA ASP A 88 -8.29 -12.05 12.87
C ASP A 88 -8.07 -10.99 11.77
N GLU A 89 -9.05 -10.12 11.57
CA GLU A 89 -9.00 -9.00 10.62
C GLU A 89 -8.38 -7.75 11.29
N ASP A 90 -7.24 -7.98 11.95
CA ASP A 90 -6.53 -6.99 12.76
C ASP A 90 -5.77 -5.94 11.94
N GLY A 91 -5.62 -6.19 10.63
CA GLY A 91 -4.92 -5.31 9.72
C GLY A 91 -3.41 -5.43 9.78
N ASP A 92 -2.88 -6.47 10.41
CA ASP A 92 -1.44 -6.75 10.47
C ASP A 92 -1.08 -7.96 9.63
N PHE A 93 -0.19 -7.76 8.64
CA PHE A 93 0.26 -8.84 7.78
C PHE A 93 1.38 -9.60 8.49
N GLY A 94 0.99 -10.42 9.46
CA GLY A 94 1.87 -11.29 10.23
C GLY A 94 2.19 -12.62 9.53
N ARG A 95 2.90 -13.49 10.25
CA ARG A 95 3.25 -14.84 9.76
C ARG A 95 2.02 -15.71 9.51
N VAL A 96 0.95 -15.53 10.30
CA VAL A 96 -0.30 -16.28 10.14
C VAL A 96 -0.99 -15.89 8.83
N THR A 97 -1.17 -14.58 8.59
CA THR A 97 -1.70 -14.03 7.32
C THR A 97 -0.85 -14.46 6.11
N GLN A 98 0.48 -14.47 6.24
CA GLN A 98 1.37 -14.96 5.18
C GLN A 98 1.16 -16.45 4.90
N SER A 99 0.99 -17.27 5.93
CA SER A 99 0.74 -18.71 5.78
C SER A 99 -0.59 -18.97 5.08
N ALA A 100 -1.66 -18.28 5.50
CA ALA A 100 -2.96 -18.34 4.84
C ALA A 100 -2.89 -17.88 3.37
N THR A 101 -2.13 -16.82 3.09
CA THR A 101 -1.88 -16.37 1.71
C THR A 101 -1.24 -17.47 0.87
N ARG A 102 -0.25 -18.19 1.40
CA ARG A 102 0.38 -19.32 0.70
C ARG A 102 -0.59 -20.47 0.47
N ALA A 103 -1.41 -20.82 1.46
CA ALA A 103 -2.43 -21.86 1.34
C ALA A 103 -3.45 -21.51 0.25
N PHE A 104 -3.93 -20.26 0.25
CA PHE A 104 -4.80 -19.75 -0.80
C PHE A 104 -4.14 -19.82 -2.18
N GLN A 105 -2.88 -19.38 -2.30
CA GLN A 105 -2.16 -19.42 -3.58
C GLN A 105 -1.99 -20.85 -4.10
N GLN A 106 -1.72 -21.82 -3.21
CA GLN A 106 -1.65 -23.24 -3.56
C GLN A 106 -3.00 -23.76 -4.07
N CYS A 107 -4.07 -23.45 -3.33
CA CYS A 107 -5.43 -23.82 -3.69
C CYS A 107 -5.87 -23.24 -5.05
N ALA A 108 -5.61 -21.95 -5.27
CA ALA A 108 -5.96 -21.26 -6.50
C ALA A 108 -5.05 -21.66 -7.69
N GLY A 109 -3.99 -22.45 -7.47
CA GLY A 109 -3.06 -22.86 -8.52
C GLY A 109 -2.23 -21.71 -9.09
N ILE A 110 -1.94 -20.69 -8.28
CA ILE A 110 -1.13 -19.51 -8.67
C ILE A 110 0.25 -19.54 -8.00
N VAL A 111 1.09 -18.53 -8.28
CA VAL A 111 2.44 -18.44 -7.70
C VAL A 111 2.37 -18.37 -6.17
N VAL A 112 3.09 -19.29 -5.50
CA VAL A 112 3.08 -19.43 -4.03
C VAL A 112 4.25 -18.68 -3.38
N ASP A 113 4.19 -17.36 -3.39
CA ASP A 113 5.24 -16.50 -2.84
C ASP A 113 4.91 -15.90 -1.46
N GLY A 114 3.67 -16.08 -0.98
CA GLY A 114 3.19 -15.52 0.28
C GLY A 114 3.03 -14.00 0.28
N ARG A 115 2.87 -13.39 -0.89
CA ARG A 115 2.53 -11.98 -1.07
C ARG A 115 1.20 -11.84 -1.77
N ILE A 116 0.46 -10.79 -1.44
CA ILE A 116 -0.79 -10.47 -2.13
C ILE A 116 -0.46 -9.39 -3.16
N GLY A 117 -0.22 -9.83 -4.39
CA GLY A 117 -0.07 -8.98 -5.56
C GLY A 117 -1.37 -8.90 -6.38
N ALA A 118 -1.32 -8.22 -7.52
CA ALA A 118 -2.49 -8.04 -8.39
C ALA A 118 -3.18 -9.36 -8.79
N GLN A 119 -2.40 -10.41 -9.09
CA GLN A 119 -2.96 -11.72 -9.39
C GLN A 119 -3.69 -12.31 -8.19
N THR A 120 -3.08 -12.32 -7.01
CA THR A 120 -3.69 -12.85 -5.79
C THR A 120 -4.95 -12.07 -5.41
N TRP A 121 -4.95 -10.73 -5.54
CA TRP A 121 -6.13 -9.90 -5.30
C TRP A 121 -7.31 -10.25 -6.19
N SER A 122 -7.07 -10.45 -7.49
CA SER A 122 -8.11 -10.81 -8.45
C SER A 122 -8.80 -12.12 -8.05
N PHE A 123 -8.01 -13.14 -7.69
CA PHE A 123 -8.55 -14.43 -7.26
C PHE A 123 -9.25 -14.31 -5.90
N LEU A 124 -8.69 -13.59 -4.92
CA LEU A 124 -9.31 -13.42 -3.62
C LEU A 124 -10.68 -12.75 -3.74
N SER A 125 -10.77 -11.67 -4.51
CA SER A 125 -12.04 -10.96 -4.73
C SER A 125 -13.08 -11.84 -5.42
N PHE A 126 -12.68 -12.61 -6.45
CA PHE A 126 -13.59 -13.53 -7.12
C PHE A 126 -14.09 -14.63 -6.18
N TRP A 127 -13.22 -15.25 -5.39
CA TRP A 127 -13.57 -16.40 -4.54
C TRP A 127 -14.35 -15.98 -3.30
N ALA A 128 -13.95 -14.88 -2.65
CA ALA A 128 -14.64 -14.37 -1.47
C ALA A 128 -16.09 -13.99 -1.77
N ASN A 129 -16.37 -13.47 -2.97
CA ASN A 129 -17.70 -13.01 -3.37
C ASN A 129 -18.53 -14.07 -4.12
N ALA A 130 -18.02 -15.28 -4.32
CA ALA A 130 -18.72 -16.34 -5.05
C ALA A 130 -19.48 -17.31 -4.11
N PRO A 131 -20.82 -17.39 -4.18
CA PRO A 131 -21.59 -18.35 -3.38
C PRO A 131 -21.25 -19.79 -3.79
N GLY A 132 -20.80 -20.60 -2.82
CA GLY A 132 -20.48 -22.02 -3.06
C GLY A 132 -19.17 -22.26 -3.81
N ALA A 133 -18.25 -21.28 -3.82
CA ALA A 133 -16.89 -21.52 -4.29
C ALA A 133 -16.28 -22.70 -3.50
N PRO A 134 -15.59 -23.63 -4.18
CA PRO A 134 -15.02 -24.78 -3.51
C PRO A 134 -13.95 -24.31 -2.54
N PHE A 135 -14.17 -24.59 -1.25
CA PHE A 135 -13.06 -24.79 -0.35
C PHE A 135 -12.31 -26.02 -0.90
N CYS A 136 -11.18 -25.78 -1.54
CA CYS A 136 -10.04 -26.63 -1.25
C CYS A 136 -9.90 -26.77 0.28
#